data_AF-A0A972I136-F1
#
_entry.id   AF-A0A972I136-F1
#
_cell.length_a   1.000
_cell.length_b   1.000
_cell.length_c   1.000
_cell.angle_alpha   90.00
_cell.angle_beta   90.00
_cell.angle_gamma   90.00
#
_symmetry.space_group_name_H-M   'P 1'
#
loop_
_entity.id
_entity.type
_entity.pdbx_description
1 polymer ?
#
loop_
_entity_poly.entity_id
_entity_poly.type
_entity_poly.pdbx_seq_one_letter_code
_entity_poly.pdbx_strand_id
1 'polypeptide(L)' 'MAKKKKKKEMTFEDKLKYEIAEELGLMDKIKEVGWGGLTAKESGKIGGLMTVRKRSIKKKKE' A
#
# COMPACT_ATOMS: atom_id res chain seq x y z
N MET A 1 -10.94 -0.91 28.77
CA MET A 1 -10.80 -1.08 27.30
C MET A 1 -10.95 0.28 26.63
N ALA A 2 -9.91 0.84 26.02
CA ALA A 2 -10.04 2.04 25.18
C ALA A 2 -8.97 1.99 24.08
N LYS A 3 -9.33 1.47 22.91
CA LYS A 3 -8.46 1.48 21.73
C LYS A 3 -8.28 2.94 21.29
N LYS A 4 -7.20 3.58 21.74
CA LYS A 4 -6.76 4.91 21.29
C LYS A 4 -6.73 4.92 19.75
N LYS A 5 -7.63 5.69 19.14
CA LYS A 5 -7.57 6.07 17.71
C LYS A 5 -6.28 6.86 17.50
N LYS A 6 -5.17 6.16 17.16
CA LYS A 6 -3.99 6.82 16.61
C LYS A 6 -4.42 7.53 15.35
N LYS A 7 -4.31 8.87 15.32
CA LYS A 7 -4.28 9.65 14.07
C LYS A 7 -3.33 8.91 13.14
N LYS A 8 -3.83 8.31 12.06
CA LYS A 8 -2.97 7.81 10.99
C LYS A 8 -2.31 9.05 10.40
N GLU A 9 -1.12 9.36 10.90
CA GLU A 9 -0.13 10.04 10.10
C GLU A 9 -0.15 9.34 8.74
N MET A 10 -0.28 10.06 7.62
CA MET A 10 -0.14 9.44 6.30
C MET A 10 1.21 8.76 6.29
N THR A 11 1.21 7.45 6.55
CA THR A 11 2.44 6.71 6.75
C THR A 11 3.08 6.58 5.38
N PHE A 12 4.39 6.42 5.37
CA PHE A 12 5.15 6.08 4.17
C PHE A 12 4.52 4.88 3.43
N GLU A 13 3.86 3.99 4.18
CA GLU A 13 3.09 2.86 3.68
C GLU A 13 1.90 3.25 2.80
N ASP A 14 1.14 4.30 3.13
CA ASP A 14 0.04 4.75 2.29
C ASP A 14 0.56 5.38 0.99
N LYS A 15 1.62 6.20 1.04
CA LYS A 15 2.27 6.73 -0.17
C LYS A 15 2.79 5.60 -1.08
N LEU A 16 3.49 4.62 -0.52
CA LEU A 16 4.00 3.48 -1.26
C LEU A 16 2.90 2.69 -1.97
N LYS A 17 1.75 2.48 -1.31
CA LYS A 17 0.62 1.78 -1.94
C LYS A 17 0.12 2.52 -3.18
N TYR A 18 -0.02 3.84 -3.08
CA TYR A 18 -0.44 4.68 -4.20
C TYR A 18 0.61 4.71 -5.32
N GLU A 19 1.91 4.86 -4.99
CA GLU A 19 2.98 4.80 -6.00
C GLU A 19 3.02 3.45 -6.72
N ILE A 20 2.88 2.34 -5.99
CA ILE A 20 2.87 1.00 -6.59
C ILE A 20 1.61 0.80 -7.45
N ALA A 21 0.46 1.29 -6.97
CA ALA A 21 -0.76 1.23 -7.76
C ALA A 21 -0.66 2.05 -9.06
N GLU A 22 0.01 3.20 -9.02
CA GLU A 22 0.30 4.03 -10.18
C GLU A 22 1.27 3.34 -11.14
N GLU A 23 2.37 2.76 -10.65
CA GLU A 23 3.28 1.93 -11.47
C GLU A 23 2.58 0.74 -12.14
N LEU A 24 1.60 0.14 -11.45
CA LEU A 24 0.84 -0.99 -11.97
C LEU A 24 -0.33 -0.56 -12.89
N GLY A 25 -0.57 0.73 -13.09
CA GLY A 25 -1.71 1.24 -13.87
C GLY A 25 -3.07 0.94 -13.23
N LEU A 26 -3.10 0.69 -11.92
CA LEU A 26 -4.31 0.40 -11.14
C LEU A 26 -4.92 1.64 -10.52
N MET A 27 -4.33 2.81 -10.76
CA MET A 27 -4.70 4.04 -10.08
C MET A 27 -6.09 4.52 -10.50
N ASP A 28 -6.43 4.43 -11.78
CA ASP A 28 -7.78 4.71 -12.29
C ASP A 28 -8.81 3.75 -11.69
N LYS A 29 -8.47 2.46 -11.67
CA LYS A 29 -9.35 1.43 -11.10
C LYS A 29 -9.59 1.65 -9.60
N ILE A 30 -8.57 1.99 -8.82
CA ILE A 30 -8.73 2.31 -7.39
C ILE A 30 -9.57 3.58 -7.20
N LYS A 31 -9.45 4.58 -8.08
CA LYS A 31 -10.30 5.77 -8.03
C LYS A 31 -11.76 5.45 -8.36
N GLU A 32 -12.01 4.54 -9.29
CA GLU A 32 -13.36 4.16 -9.72
C GLU A 32 -14.04 3.18 -8.77
N VAL A 33 -13.40 2.04 -8.47
CA VAL A 33 -13.99 0.94 -7.69
C VAL A 33 -13.42 0.81 -6.27
N GLY A 34 -12.41 1.60 -5.92
CA GLY A 34 -11.74 1.51 -4.63
C GLY A 34 -10.79 0.31 -4.52
N TRP A 35 -10.09 0.21 -3.39
CA TRP A 35 -9.22 -0.91 -3.07
C TRP A 35 -9.95 -2.26 -3.01
N GLY A 36 -11.26 -2.24 -2.69
CA GLY A 36 -12.10 -3.45 -2.63
C GLY A 36 -12.51 -4.01 -3.99
N GLY A 37 -12.43 -3.21 -5.06
CA GLY A 37 -12.74 -3.63 -6.43
C GLY A 37 -11.54 -4.18 -7.21
N LEU A 38 -10.36 -4.22 -6.58
CA LEU A 38 -9.19 -4.86 -7.18
C LEU A 38 -9.30 -6.39 -7.12
N THR A 39 -8.81 -7.05 -8.17
CA THR A 39 -8.71 -8.50 -8.18
C THR A 39 -7.62 -8.97 -7.20
N ALA A 40 -7.68 -10.24 -6.79
CA ALA A 40 -6.66 -10.85 -5.92
C ALA A 40 -5.24 -10.77 -6.53
N LYS A 41 -5.12 -10.83 -7.87
CA LYS A 41 -3.82 -10.64 -8.56
C LYS A 41 -3.29 -9.22 -8.43
N GLU A 42 -4.15 -8.22 -8.59
CA GLU A 42 -3.80 -6.80 -8.55
C GLU A 42 -3.42 -6.37 -7.12
N SER A 43 -4.31 -6.62 -6.16
CA SER A 43 -4.06 -6.34 -4.74
C SER A 43 -2.89 -7.14 -4.18
N GLY A 44 -2.74 -8.41 -4.61
CA GLY A 44 -1.60 -9.27 -4.26
C GLY A 44 -0.26 -8.73 -4.77
N LYS A 45 -0.21 -8.23 -6.01
CA LYS A 45 1.00 -7.57 -6.55
C LYS A 45 1.37 -6.32 -5.74
N ILE A 46 0.39 -5.48 -5.41
CA ILE A 46 0.63 -4.27 -4.60
C ILE A 46 1.18 -4.64 -3.22
N GLY A 47 0.54 -5.60 -2.53
CA GLY A 47 0.99 -6.06 -1.22
C GLY A 47 2.36 -6.74 -1.22
N GLY A 48 2.67 -7.49 -2.28
CA GLY A 48 3.98 -8.12 -2.49
C GLY A 48 5.09 -7.08 -2.67
N LEU A 49 4.91 -6.12 -3.58
CA LEU A 49 5.87 -5.04 -3.83
C LEU A 49 6.09 -4.18 -2.58
N MET A 50 5.01 -3.88 -1.85
CA MET A 50 5.08 -3.13 -0.60
C MET A 50 5.91 -3.88 0.46
N THR A 51 5.77 -5.20 0.55
CA THR A 51 6.56 -6.05 1.47
C THR A 51 8.04 -6.06 1.09
N VAL A 52 8.36 -6.18 -0.20
CA VAL A 52 9.74 -6.13 -0.71
C VAL A 52 10.38 -4.78 -0.38
N ARG A 53 9.70 -3.67 -0.67
CA ARG A 53 10.20 -2.31 -0.41
C ARG A 53 10.42 -2.09 1.08
N LYS A 54 9.49 -2.52 1.93
CA LYS A 54 9.60 -2.45 3.40
C LYS A 54 10.79 -3.27 3.91
N ARG A 55 11.04 -4.46 3.35
CA ARG A 55 12.20 -5.29 3.69
C ARG A 55 13.50 -4.62 3.29
N SER A 56 13.58 -4.03 2.10
CA SER A 56 14.78 -3.30 1.62
C SER A 56 15.10 -2.07 2.48
N ILE A 57 14.08 -1.30 2.88
CA ILE A 57 14.26 -0.14 3.78
C ILE A 57 14.77 -0.59 5.14
N LYS A 58 14.22 -1.68 5.69
CA LYS A 58 14.67 -2.24 6.97
C LYS A 58 16.12 -2.74 6.88
N LYS A 59 16.49 -3.38 5.76
CA LYS A 59 17.85 -3.87 5.49
C LYS A 59 18.88 -2.76 5.29
N LYS A 60 18.46 -1.58 4.84
CA LYS A 60 19.31 -0.39 4.68
C LYS A 60 19.50 0.40 5.99
N LYS A 61 18.71 0.10 7.01
CA LYS A 61 18.69 0.81 8.29
C LYS A 61 19.47 0.07 9.39
N GLU A 62 20.00 -1.11 9.05
CA GLU A 62 20.91 -1.93 9.84
C GLU A 62 22.31 -1.80 9.25
#